data_AF-A0A5C8EHT8-F1
#
_entry.id   AF-A0A5C8EHT8-F1
#
_cell.length_a   1.000
_cell.length_b   1.000
_cell.length_c   1.000
_cell.angle_alpha   90.00
_cell.angle_beta   90.00
_cell.angle_gamma   90.00
#
_symmetry.space_group_name_H-M   'P 1'
#
loop_
_entity.id
_entity.type
_entity.pdbx_description
1 polymer ?
#
loop_
_entity_poly.entity_id
_entity_poly.type
_entity_poly.pdbx_seq_one_letter_code
_entity_poly.pdbx_strand_id
1 'polypeptide(L)'
;MDKYYIREKIYSDKNLEKKIKEEVENYLDNSILKIYPSSCVSEYSYNNNNFEVVTTEIFEEGYILSDIHIEVDMVVYDYISNDDYKRERKVLINNKYFIGFNIRFSLNSDNTIDNFVARYFNIYAISKNE
;
A
#
# COMPACT_ATOMS: atom_id res chain seq x y z
N MET A 1 -6.16 -26.78 -5.34
CA MET A 1 -6.17 -25.32 -5.60
C MET A 1 -4.82 -24.95 -6.18
N ASP A 2 -4.79 -24.30 -7.34
CA ASP A 2 -3.53 -23.92 -7.97
C ASP A 2 -3.18 -22.44 -7.70
N LYS A 3 -1.93 -22.07 -8.03
CA LYS A 3 -1.41 -20.71 -7.82
C LYS A 3 -2.09 -19.67 -8.72
N TYR A 4 -2.58 -20.07 -9.89
CA TYR A 4 -3.24 -19.16 -10.83
C TYR A 4 -4.60 -18.72 -10.29
N TYR A 5 -5.40 -19.67 -9.81
CA TYR A 5 -6.67 -19.42 -9.14
C TYR A 5 -6.53 -18.45 -7.96
N ILE A 6 -5.48 -18.61 -7.15
CA ILE A 6 -5.21 -17.72 -6.03
C ILE A 6 -4.85 -16.30 -6.48
N ARG A 7 -4.02 -16.16 -7.51
CA ARG A 7 -3.67 -14.84 -8.06
C ARG A 7 -4.89 -14.11 -8.58
N GLU A 8 -5.74 -14.80 -9.35
CA GLU A 8 -7.01 -14.23 -9.83
C GLU A 8 -7.93 -13.81 -8.67
N LYS A 9 -7.96 -14.58 -7.58
CA LYS A 9 -8.72 -14.23 -6.37
C LYS A 9 -8.17 -12.97 -5.70
N ILE A 10 -6.85 -12.86 -5.56
CA ILE A 10 -6.22 -11.67 -4.99
C ILE A 10 -6.57 -10.43 -5.84
N TYR A 11 -6.47 -10.51 -7.16
CA TYR A 11 -6.73 -9.38 -8.05
C TYR A 11 -8.21 -8.98 -8.13
N SER A 12 -9.13 -9.94 -7.97
CA SER A 12 -10.57 -9.67 -8.06
C SER A 12 -11.22 -9.23 -6.74
N ASP A 13 -10.53 -9.37 -5.61
CA ASP A 13 -11.05 -9.03 -4.29
C ASP A 13 -10.82 -7.55 -3.94
N LYS A 14 -11.87 -6.73 -4.08
CA LYS A 14 -11.85 -5.30 -3.74
C LYS A 14 -11.62 -5.01 -2.26
N ASN A 15 -12.03 -5.90 -1.37
CA ASN A 15 -11.81 -5.71 0.07
C ASN A 15 -10.34 -5.95 0.41
N LEU A 16 -9.72 -6.94 -0.23
CA LEU A 16 -8.28 -7.16 -0.11
C LEU A 16 -7.50 -5.98 -0.68
N GLU A 17 -7.86 -5.48 -1.86
CA GLU A 17 -7.23 -4.31 -2.46
C GLU A 17 -7.25 -3.12 -1.49
N LYS A 18 -8.40 -2.84 -0.87
CA LYS A 18 -8.53 -1.77 0.12
C LYS A 18 -7.60 -1.98 1.32
N LYS A 19 -7.54 -3.20 1.87
CA LYS A 19 -6.64 -3.53 2.99
C LYS A 19 -5.16 -3.39 2.61
N ILE A 20 -4.78 -3.81 1.42
CA ILE A 20 -3.41 -3.64 0.90
C ILE A 20 -3.04 -2.15 0.89
N LYS A 21 -3.90 -1.30 0.34
CA LYS A 21 -3.68 0.15 0.28
C LYS A 21 -3.58 0.77 1.68
N GLU A 22 -4.49 0.40 2.58
CA GLU A 22 -4.45 0.86 3.98
C GLU A 22 -3.12 0.49 4.68
N GLU A 23 -2.63 -0.73 4.50
CA GLU A 23 -1.35 -1.15 5.09
C GLU A 23 -0.14 -0.43 4.48
N VAL A 24 -0.16 -0.16 3.17
CA VAL A 24 0.88 0.60 2.47
C VAL A 24 0.92 2.05 2.92
N GLU A 25 -0.24 2.70 3.03
CA GLU A 25 -0.38 4.07 3.52
C GLU A 25 0.07 4.17 4.98
N ASN A 26 -0.36 3.24 5.83
CA ASN A 26 0.11 3.16 7.22
C ASN A 26 1.63 3.01 7.30
N TYR A 27 2.23 2.18 6.44
CA TYR A 27 3.68 2.01 6.39
C TYR A 27 4.37 3.31 5.97
N LEU A 28 3.89 3.99 4.92
CA LEU A 28 4.45 5.26 4.45
C LEU A 28 4.27 6.39 5.45
N ASP A 29 3.14 6.48 6.14
CA ASP A 29 2.95 7.46 7.21
C ASP A 29 3.95 7.23 8.35
N ASN A 30 4.13 5.97 8.76
CA ASN A 30 5.01 5.61 9.86
C ASN A 30 6.51 5.71 9.53
N SER A 31 6.89 5.61 8.26
CA SER A 31 8.29 5.63 7.81
C SER A 31 8.70 6.96 7.18
N ILE A 32 7.83 7.57 6.36
CA ILE A 32 8.10 8.79 5.60
C ILE A 32 7.43 9.99 6.27
N LEU A 33 6.11 10.02 6.44
CA LEU A 33 5.43 11.22 6.99
C LEU A 33 5.97 11.58 8.39
N LYS A 34 6.29 10.58 9.21
CA LYS A 34 6.81 10.74 10.57
C LYS A 34 8.10 11.56 10.67
N ILE A 35 8.87 11.74 9.58
CA ILE A 35 10.08 12.58 9.60
C ILE A 35 9.75 14.08 9.45
N TYR A 36 8.50 14.42 9.14
CA TYR A 36 8.02 15.79 8.98
C TYR A 36 7.26 16.27 10.24
N PRO A 37 7.07 17.59 10.40
CA PRO A 37 6.24 18.13 11.48
C PRO A 37 4.85 17.49 11.53
N SER A 38 4.30 17.33 12.73
CA SER A 38 2.98 16.71 12.94
C SER A 38 1.80 17.46 12.32
N SER A 39 2.02 18.69 11.85
CA SER A 39 1.05 19.47 11.07
C SER A 39 0.96 19.05 9.61
N CYS A 40 1.95 18.31 9.10
CA CYS A 40 1.99 17.87 7.72
C CYS A 40 0.95 16.78 7.48
N VAL A 41 0.46 16.73 6.24
CA VAL A 41 -0.52 15.72 5.79
C VAL A 41 -0.02 15.06 4.52
N SER A 42 -0.31 13.77 4.38
CA SER A 42 -0.04 12.96 3.19
C SER A 42 -1.31 12.81 2.34
N GLU A 43 -1.14 12.81 1.02
CA GLU A 43 -2.15 12.37 0.06
C GLU A 43 -1.54 11.28 -0.82
N TYR A 44 -2.36 10.29 -1.18
CA TYR A 44 -1.92 9.09 -1.89
C TYR A 44 -2.67 8.90 -3.20
N SER A 45 -1.96 8.52 -4.25
CA SER A 45 -2.57 8.06 -5.50
C SER A 45 -1.88 6.80 -6.02
N TYR A 46 -2.66 5.93 -6.65
CA TYR A 46 -2.20 4.65 -7.19
C TYR A 46 -2.38 4.64 -8.70
N ASN A 47 -1.41 4.07 -9.41
CA ASN A 47 -1.52 3.87 -10.86
C ASN A 47 -2.61 2.82 -11.19
N ASN A 48 -3.08 2.79 -12.44
CA ASN A 48 -4.19 1.96 -12.91
C ASN A 48 -4.07 0.45 -12.57
N ASN A 49 -2.86 -0.06 -12.34
CA ASN A 49 -2.64 -1.39 -11.78
C ASN A 49 -2.33 -1.25 -10.29
N ASN A 50 -3.31 -1.58 -9.45
CA ASN A 50 -3.26 -1.35 -8.00
C ASN A 50 -2.02 -1.98 -7.32
N PHE A 51 -1.58 -3.15 -7.77
CA PHE A 51 -0.39 -3.88 -7.31
C PHE A 51 -0.15 -5.09 -8.22
N GLU A 52 1.00 -5.76 -8.06
CA GLU A 52 1.38 -7.00 -8.74
C GLU A 52 1.68 -8.11 -7.73
N VAL A 53 1.13 -9.31 -7.97
CA VAL A 53 1.45 -10.54 -7.23
C VAL A 53 2.66 -11.22 -7.88
N VAL A 54 3.81 -11.14 -7.24
CA VAL A 54 5.09 -11.69 -7.75
C VAL A 54 5.13 -13.20 -7.55
N THR A 55 4.89 -13.65 -6.32
CA THR A 55 4.93 -15.06 -5.94
C THR A 55 3.65 -15.45 -5.22
N THR A 56 3.36 -16.74 -5.22
CA THR A 56 2.26 -17.31 -4.45
C THR A 56 2.65 -18.71 -4.03
N GLU A 57 2.51 -19.00 -2.75
CA GLU A 57 2.77 -20.29 -2.14
C GLU A 57 1.55 -20.74 -1.34
N ILE A 58 1.14 -21.98 -1.55
CA ILE A 58 -0.01 -22.60 -0.89
C ILE A 58 0.56 -23.66 0.03
N PHE A 59 0.32 -23.51 1.32
CA PHE A 59 0.83 -24.43 2.34
C PHE A 59 -0.22 -25.49 2.68
N GLU A 60 0.24 -26.66 3.11
CA GLU A 60 -0.61 -27.81 3.45
C GLU A 60 -1.63 -27.49 4.55
N GLU A 61 -1.28 -26.57 5.45
CA GLU A 61 -2.13 -26.07 6.55
C GLU A 61 -3.24 -25.10 6.08
N GLY A 62 -3.36 -24.84 4.78
CA GLY A 62 -4.43 -24.04 4.19
C GLY A 62 -4.20 -22.52 4.19
N TYR A 63 -3.04 -22.06 4.69
CA TYR A 63 -2.63 -20.66 4.52
C TYR A 63 -1.86 -20.45 3.22
N ILE A 64 -1.92 -19.22 2.72
CA ILE A 64 -1.34 -18.76 1.47
C ILE A 64 -0.40 -17.61 1.81
N LEU A 65 0.79 -17.62 1.20
CA LEU A 65 1.71 -16.48 1.20
C LEU A 65 1.84 -15.94 -0.22
N SER A 66 1.81 -14.62 -0.37
CA SER A 66 2.05 -13.96 -1.64
C SER A 66 2.95 -12.75 -1.45
N ASP A 67 3.99 -12.64 -2.27
CA ASP A 67 4.78 -11.41 -2.39
C ASP A 67 4.05 -10.45 -3.34
N ILE A 68 3.95 -9.19 -2.92
CA ILE A 68 3.23 -8.13 -3.59
C ILE A 68 4.17 -6.96 -3.85
N HIS A 69 4.16 -6.44 -5.07
CA HIS A 69 4.78 -5.17 -5.43
C HIS A 69 3.70 -4.13 -5.70
N ILE A 70 3.89 -2.92 -5.19
CA ILE A 70 2.95 -1.81 -5.38
C ILE A 70 3.70 -0.51 -5.66
N GLU A 71 3.13 0.27 -6.57
CA GLU A 71 3.53 1.64 -6.84
C GLU A 71 2.52 2.59 -6.21
N VAL A 72 3.01 3.57 -5.46
CA VAL A 72 2.17 4.59 -4.84
C VAL A 72 2.84 5.95 -4.92
N ASP A 73 2.11 6.92 -5.42
CA ASP A 73 2.48 8.32 -5.35
C ASP A 73 2.05 8.86 -3.99
N MET A 74 2.98 9.49 -3.29
CA MET A 74 2.73 10.15 -2.02
C MET A 74 3.16 11.62 -2.12
N VAL A 75 2.22 12.50 -1.82
CA VAL A 75 2.45 13.95 -1.71
C VAL A 75 2.36 14.35 -0.25
N VAL A 76 3.39 15.00 0.29
CA VAL A 76 3.37 15.54 1.65
C VAL A 76 3.24 17.05 1.57
N TYR A 77 2.27 17.60 2.30
CA TYR A 77 2.02 19.03 2.38
C TYR A 77 2.30 19.57 3.78
N ASP A 78 2.81 20.80 3.83
CA ASP A 78 2.84 21.64 5.03
C ASP A 78 1.87 22.82 4.89
N TYR A 79 1.38 23.33 6.02
CA TYR A 79 0.48 24.49 6.04
C TYR A 79 1.27 25.77 6.30
N ILE A 80 1.14 26.74 5.38
CA ILE A 80 1.67 28.10 5.52
C ILE A 80 0.55 29.01 6.03
N SER A 81 0.86 29.83 7.04
CA SER A 81 -0.03 30.89 7.48
C SER A 81 0.15 32.11 6.57
N ASN A 82 -0.93 32.53 5.89
CA ASN A 82 -1.03 33.89 5.36
C ASN A 82 -1.85 34.73 6.36
N ASP A 83 -1.50 36.01 6.51
CA ASP A 83 -2.07 36.93 7.51
C ASP A 83 -3.63 37.02 7.46
N ASP A 84 -4.23 36.61 6.34
CA ASP A 84 -5.68 36.59 6.10
C ASP A 84 -6.36 35.23 6.38
N TYR A 85 -6.08 34.55 7.50
CA TYR A 85 -6.74 33.29 7.95
C TYR A 85 -6.79 32.10 6.95
N LYS A 86 -6.33 32.28 5.71
CA LYS A 86 -6.24 31.26 4.66
C LYS A 86 -4.91 30.54 4.86
N ARG A 87 -4.99 29.26 5.19
CA ARG A 87 -3.81 28.38 5.22
C ARG A 87 -3.58 27.84 3.81
N GLU A 88 -2.47 28.23 3.20
CA GLU A 88 -2.05 27.66 1.92
C GLU A 88 -1.23 26.39 2.18
N ARG A 89 -1.35 25.40 1.29
CA ARG A 89 -0.54 24.18 1.37
C ARG A 89 0.71 24.34 0.51
N LYS A 90 1.86 24.00 1.06
CA LYS A 90 3.12 23.87 0.32
C LYS A 90 3.50 22.41 0.20
N VAL A 91 3.79 21.98 -1.02
CA VAL A 91 4.33 20.64 -1.29
C VAL A 91 5.75 20.55 -0.73
N LEU A 92 5.96 19.59 0.18
CA LEU A 92 7.27 19.22 0.71
C LEU A 92 7.88 18.03 -0.03
N ILE A 93 7.04 17.04 -0.36
CA ILE A 93 7.40 15.87 -1.16
C ILE A 93 6.35 15.67 -2.24
N ASN A 94 6.81 15.31 -3.43
CA ASN A 94 5.99 14.70 -4.46
C ASN A 94 6.80 13.55 -5.08
N ASN A 95 6.67 12.36 -4.50
CA ASN A 95 7.46 11.19 -4.87
C ASN A 95 6.56 10.01 -5.17
N LYS A 96 7.04 9.17 -6.07
CA LYS A 96 6.57 7.81 -6.29
C LYS A 96 7.44 6.83 -5.52
N TYR A 97 6.79 5.92 -4.81
CA TYR A 97 7.41 4.86 -4.03
C TYR A 97 7.10 3.51 -4.64
N PHE A 98 8.15 2.70 -4.80
CA PHE A 98 8.05 1.32 -5.25
C PHE A 98 8.28 0.41 -4.05
N ILE A 99 7.22 -0.29 -3.63
CA ILE A 99 7.16 -1.00 -2.36
C ILE A 99 6.94 -2.48 -2.61
N GLY A 100 7.75 -3.32 -1.96
CA GLY A 100 7.56 -4.75 -1.90
C GLY A 100 7.15 -5.17 -0.49
N PHE A 101 6.17 -6.06 -0.39
CA PHE A 101 5.73 -6.63 0.89
C PHE A 101 5.13 -8.02 0.68
N ASN A 102 4.87 -8.76 1.76
CA ASN A 102 4.18 -10.04 1.68
C ASN A 102 2.86 -10.02 2.44
N ILE A 103 1.92 -10.80 1.94
CA ILE A 103 0.63 -11.01 2.58
C ILE A 103 0.48 -12.49 2.95
N ARG A 104 -0.09 -12.74 4.12
CA ARG A 104 -0.60 -14.06 4.52
C ARG A 104 -2.11 -14.01 4.60
N PHE A 105 -2.79 -15.01 4.07
CA PHE A 105 -4.22 -15.17 4.23
C PHE A 105 -4.64 -16.64 4.12
N SER A 106 -5.91 -16.92 4.37
CA SER A 106 -6.56 -18.21 4.13
C SER A 106 -7.82 -18.00 3.31
N LEU A 107 -8.36 -19.07 2.73
CA LEU A 107 -9.71 -19.04 2.16
C LEU A 107 -10.70 -19.72 3.11
N ASN A 108 -11.88 -19.12 3.29
CA ASN A 108 -12.99 -19.76 4.00
C ASN A 108 -13.76 -20.75 3.11
N SER A 109 -14.82 -21.37 3.65
CA SER A 109 -15.66 -22.34 2.93
C SER A 109 -16.25 -21.81 1.63
N ASP A 110 -16.45 -20.50 1.54
CA ASP A 110 -17.06 -19.81 0.41
C ASP A 110 -16.00 -19.30 -0.59
N ASN A 111 -14.73 -19.70 -0.41
CA ASN A 111 -13.58 -19.24 -1.19
C ASN A 111 -13.42 -17.72 -1.21
N THR A 112 -13.71 -17.07 -0.08
CA THR A 112 -13.39 -15.66 0.19
C THR A 112 -12.18 -15.56 1.09
N ILE A 113 -11.46 -14.43 0.99
CA ILE A 113 -10.21 -14.21 1.70
C ILE A 113 -10.49 -13.88 3.18
N ASP A 114 -9.82 -14.61 4.06
CA ASP A 114 -9.92 -14.49 5.52
C ASP A 114 -8.54 -14.52 6.17
N ASN A 115 -8.44 -14.08 7.43
CA ASN A 115 -7.20 -14.05 8.23
C ASN A 115 -6.03 -13.33 7.53
N PHE A 116 -6.35 -12.23 6.84
CA PHE A 116 -5.37 -11.40 6.15
C PHE A 116 -4.38 -10.75 7.13
N VAL A 117 -3.09 -10.85 6.80
CA VAL A 117 -1.99 -10.20 7.52
C VAL A 117 -0.97 -9.70 6.50
N ALA A 118 -0.71 -8.40 6.44
CA ALA A 118 0.42 -7.83 5.72
C ALA A 118 1.70 -7.92 6.59
N ARG A 119 2.84 -8.18 5.95
CA ARG A 119 4.12 -8.46 6.60
C ARG A 119 5.26 -7.94 5.74
N TYR A 120 6.39 -7.66 6.40
CA TYR A 120 7.69 -7.28 5.82
C TYR A 120 7.60 -6.28 4.66
N PHE A 121 7.60 -4.99 4.99
CA PHE A 121 7.63 -3.92 3.99
C PHE A 121 9.06 -3.49 3.65
N ASN A 122 9.30 -3.20 2.38
CA ASN A 122 10.54 -2.58 1.90
C ASN A 122 10.28 -1.62 0.74
N ILE A 123 10.87 -0.42 0.80
CA ILE A 123 10.93 0.52 -0.32
C ILE A 123 12.19 0.18 -1.12
N TYR A 124 12.02 -0.33 -2.35
CA TYR A 124 13.16 -0.72 -3.19
C TYR A 124 13.54 0.32 -4.24
N ALA A 125 12.66 1.29 -4.52
CA ALA A 125 12.99 2.46 -5.34
C ALA A 125 12.13 3.68 -4.98
N ILE A 126 12.65 4.87 -5.26
CA ILE A 126 11.95 6.16 -5.13
C ILE A 126 12.24 6.97 -6.38
N SER A 127 11.21 7.56 -6.98
CA SER A 127 11.37 8.56 -8.04
C SER A 127 10.61 9.84 -7.69
N LYS A 128 11.12 11.00 -8.08
CA LYS A 128 10.37 12.25 -7.99
C LYS A 128 9.32 12.28 -9.09
N ASN A 129 8.12 12.76 -8.77
CA ASN A 129 7.13 13.08 -9.79
C ASN A 129 7.49 14.46 -10.37
N GLU A 130 7.60 14.53 -11.70
CA GLU A 130 7.87 15.78 -12.45
C GLU A 130 6.64 16.70 -12.48
#